data_AF-A0A954PRD0-F1
#
_entry.id   AF-A0A954PRD0-F1
#
_cell.length_a   1.000
_cell.length_b   1.000
_cell.length_c   1.000
_cell.angle_alpha   90.00
_cell.angle_beta   90.00
_cell.angle_gamma   90.00
#
_symmetry.space_group_name_H-M   'P 1'
#
loop_
_entity.id
_entity.type
_entity.pdbx_description
1 polymer ?
#
loop_
_entity_poly.entity_id
_entity_poly.type
_entity_poly.pdbx_seq_one_letter_code
_entity_poly.pdbx_strand_id
1 'polypeptide(L)'
;MNVIPQPNEPDVVWVVDGNHPWHDALTWMDQFRGNTVAVTDVKGLVSACASKSITKTRQIRFLSIFGHGMGGYQSVGAGKKFEVTGTKSLHFSIAGGHGRSELSGPAEQSLRRLNGLLRKDATILLAGCNVGEGEKGSGLLTSVSKILNGRPVQAYTSQVYWWTGYMFGTLKEARSEKIASKPMTYSINPYF
;
A
#
# COMPACT_ATOMS: atom_id res chain seq x y z
N MET A 1 16.49 -10.43 9.87
CA MET A 1 15.03 -10.60 9.66
C MET A 1 14.36 -9.34 10.15
N ASN A 2 13.49 -8.71 9.36
CA ASN A 2 12.74 -7.55 9.80
C ASN A 2 11.31 -7.96 10.16
N VAL A 3 10.77 -7.39 11.22
CA VAL A 3 9.38 -7.63 11.63
C VAL A 3 8.53 -6.49 11.07
N ILE A 4 7.44 -6.80 10.38
CA ILE A 4 6.50 -5.75 10.00
C ILE A 4 5.88 -5.19 11.29
N PRO A 5 5.89 -3.86 11.48
CA PRO A 5 5.19 -3.23 12.60
C PRO A 5 3.75 -3.72 12.70
N GLN A 6 3.30 -4.02 13.91
CA GLN A 6 2.02 -4.67 14.12
C GLN A 6 0.87 -3.65 14.04
N PRO A 7 -0.32 -4.02 13.54
CA PRO A 7 -1.45 -3.09 13.40
C PRO A 7 -2.05 -2.67 14.76
N ASN A 8 -1.70 -3.36 15.85
CA ASN A 8 -1.98 -2.94 17.23
C ASN A 8 -0.97 -1.91 17.76
N GLU A 9 -0.05 -1.41 16.92
CA GLU A 9 0.77 -0.25 17.26
C GLU A 9 0.02 1.05 16.88
N PRO A 10 0.10 2.10 17.70
CA PRO A 10 -0.75 3.28 17.56
C PRO A 10 -0.52 4.13 16.31
N ASP A 11 0.61 3.95 15.61
CA ASP A 11 1.00 4.68 14.41
C ASP A 11 1.22 3.78 13.18
N VAL A 12 0.66 2.56 13.22
CA VAL A 12 0.73 1.58 12.14
C VAL A 12 -0.67 1.34 11.57
N VAL A 13 -0.75 1.23 10.24
CA VAL A 13 -1.99 0.92 9.52
C VAL A 13 -1.73 -0.23 8.55
N TRP A 14 -2.54 -1.29 8.64
CA TRP A 14 -2.56 -2.38 7.68
C TRP A 14 -3.91 -2.41 6.96
N VAL A 15 -3.90 -2.34 5.64
CA VAL A 15 -5.07 -2.56 4.80
C VAL A 15 -4.91 -3.91 4.13
N VAL A 16 -5.89 -4.79 4.29
CA VAL A 16 -5.78 -6.18 3.85
C VAL A 16 -6.88 -6.49 2.85
N ASP A 17 -6.50 -7.03 1.70
CA ASP A 17 -7.42 -7.65 0.76
C ASP A 17 -8.07 -8.86 1.39
N GLY A 18 -9.30 -8.66 1.86
CA GLY A 18 -10.13 -9.69 2.41
C GLY A 18 -11.04 -10.22 1.31
N ASN A 19 -10.94 -11.52 1.01
CA ASN A 19 -12.01 -12.22 0.32
C ASN A 19 -13.18 -12.39 1.31
N HIS A 20 -13.89 -11.29 1.64
CA HIS A 20 -14.97 -11.32 2.61
C HIS A 20 -16.26 -11.81 1.94
N PRO A 21 -16.90 -12.91 2.43
CA PRO A 21 -18.00 -13.55 1.71
C PRO A 21 -19.29 -12.73 1.59
N TRP A 22 -19.44 -11.66 2.39
CA TRP A 22 -20.66 -10.83 2.44
C TRP A 22 -20.47 -9.41 1.92
N HIS A 23 -19.22 -9.00 1.74
CA HIS A 23 -18.86 -7.67 1.28
C HIS A 23 -17.69 -7.87 0.32
N ASP A 24 -17.88 -7.55 -0.96
CA ASP A 24 -16.75 -7.38 -1.87
C ASP A 24 -15.97 -6.13 -1.39
N ALA A 25 -15.27 -6.20 -0.25
CA ALA A 25 -14.61 -5.13 0.50
C ALA A 25 -13.16 -5.56 0.90
N LEU A 26 -12.13 -4.72 0.69
CA LEU A 26 -10.88 -4.90 1.43
C LEU A 26 -11.21 -4.64 2.90
N THR A 27 -10.63 -5.44 3.76
CA THR A 27 -10.80 -5.39 5.20
C THR A 27 -9.63 -4.61 5.78
N TRP A 28 -9.86 -3.38 6.24
CA TRP A 28 -8.98 -2.80 7.25
C TRP A 28 -9.18 -3.59 8.55
N MET A 29 -8.11 -4.14 9.13
CA MET A 29 -8.20 -4.70 10.47
C MET A 29 -8.03 -3.58 11.50
N ASP A 30 -9.11 -3.02 12.05
CA ASP A 30 -9.03 -2.20 13.27
C ASP A 30 -9.04 -3.10 14.49
N GLN A 31 -7.87 -3.68 14.79
CA GLN A 31 -7.76 -4.67 15.86
C GLN A 31 -8.00 -4.11 17.28
N PHE A 32 -8.15 -2.79 17.43
CA PHE A 32 -8.53 -2.17 18.71
C PHE A 32 -10.04 -2.06 18.93
N ARG A 33 -10.84 -2.19 17.87
CA ARG A 33 -12.30 -2.09 17.93
C ARG A 33 -13.01 -3.43 17.75
N GLY A 34 -12.27 -4.50 17.45
CA GLY A 34 -12.85 -5.77 17.02
C GLY A 34 -13.67 -5.66 15.73
N ASN A 35 -13.44 -4.61 14.94
CA ASN A 35 -14.25 -4.27 13.77
C ASN A 35 -13.38 -4.04 12.53
N THR A 36 -13.85 -4.58 11.40
CA THR A 36 -13.30 -4.32 10.09
C THR A 36 -13.84 -3.00 9.52
N VAL A 37 -12.99 -2.13 8.96
CA VAL A 37 -13.48 -1.02 8.10
C VAL A 37 -13.33 -1.42 6.64
N ALA A 38 -14.42 -1.32 5.90
CA ALA A 38 -14.43 -1.57 4.47
C ALA A 38 -13.61 -0.49 3.74
N VAL A 39 -12.60 -0.91 2.99
CA VAL A 39 -11.88 -0.07 2.04
C VAL A 39 -12.25 -0.53 0.63
N THR A 40 -13.14 0.23 -0.03
CA THR A 40 -13.68 -0.11 -1.35
C THR A 40 -12.89 0.47 -2.51
N ASP A 41 -12.09 1.50 -2.25
CA ASP A 41 -11.35 2.29 -3.23
C ASP A 41 -10.21 3.07 -2.56
N VAL A 42 -9.37 3.76 -3.36
CA VAL A 42 -8.23 4.55 -2.87
C VAL A 42 -8.68 5.71 -1.95
N LYS A 43 -9.87 6.27 -2.16
CA LYS A 43 -10.42 7.31 -1.28
C LYS A 43 -10.83 6.73 0.07
N GLY A 44 -11.42 5.53 0.09
CA GLY A 44 -11.73 4.76 1.29
C GLY A 44 -10.48 4.47 2.13
N LEU A 45 -9.36 4.13 1.47
CA LEU A 45 -8.06 3.97 2.14
C LEU A 45 -7.65 5.26 2.87
N VAL A 46 -7.74 6.40 2.19
CA VAL A 46 -7.39 7.71 2.77
C VAL A 46 -8.29 8.04 3.95
N SER A 47 -9.59 7.80 3.83
CA SER A 47 -10.56 8.01 4.91
C SER A 47 -10.28 7.11 6.12
N ALA A 48 -9.89 5.85 5.91
CA ALA A 48 -9.48 4.95 6.98
C ALA A 48 -8.21 5.46 7.70
N CYS A 49 -7.19 5.86 6.94
CA CYS A 49 -5.99 6.49 7.49
C CYS A 49 -6.33 7.76 8.30
N ALA A 50 -7.19 8.63 7.76
CA ALA A 50 -7.60 9.87 8.44
C ALA A 50 -8.31 9.59 9.76
N SER A 51 -9.26 8.65 9.76
CA SER A 51 -9.99 8.22 10.95
C SER A 51 -9.03 7.72 12.04
N LYS A 52 -8.02 6.92 11.67
CA LYS A 52 -7.00 6.44 12.61
C LYS A 52 -6.13 7.57 13.16
N SER A 53 -5.62 8.44 12.29
CA SER A 53 -4.78 9.58 12.68
C SER A 53 -5.51 10.56 13.60
N ILE A 54 -6.78 10.85 13.32
CA ILE A 54 -7.63 11.72 14.15
C ILE A 54 -7.90 11.07 15.50
N THR A 55 -8.35 9.81 15.51
CA THR A 55 -8.71 9.09 16.76
C THR A 55 -7.53 8.96 17.72
N LYS A 56 -6.30 8.85 17.20
CA LYS A 56 -5.09 8.65 18.01
C LYS A 56 -4.24 9.91 18.15
N THR A 57 -4.64 11.04 17.56
CA THR A 57 -3.87 12.30 17.51
C THR A 57 -2.41 12.08 17.11
N ARG A 58 -2.16 11.17 16.16
CA ARG A 58 -0.81 10.73 15.76
C ARG A 58 -0.72 10.59 14.24
N GLN A 59 0.47 10.89 13.73
CA GLN A 59 0.80 10.63 12.34
C GLN A 59 1.21 9.16 12.15
N ILE A 60 0.84 8.57 11.02
CA ILE A 60 1.13 7.18 10.67
C ILE A 60 2.62 7.05 10.31
N ARG A 61 3.34 6.13 10.94
CA ARG A 61 4.74 5.79 10.62
C ARG A 61 4.89 4.65 9.62
N PHE A 62 3.88 3.78 9.53
CA PHE A 62 3.92 2.61 8.66
C PHE A 62 2.54 2.32 8.07
N LEU A 63 2.47 2.24 6.75
CA LEU A 63 1.26 1.86 6.02
C LEU A 63 1.55 0.62 5.17
N SER A 64 0.91 -0.50 5.49
CA SER A 64 0.95 -1.72 4.68
C SER A 64 -0.35 -1.85 3.89
N ILE A 65 -0.25 -2.16 2.60
CA ILE A 65 -1.38 -2.49 1.73
C ILE A 65 -1.16 -3.90 1.20
N PHE A 66 -1.87 -4.87 1.74
CA PHE A 66 -1.85 -6.26 1.30
C PHE A 66 -2.97 -6.49 0.29
N GLY A 67 -2.65 -7.12 -0.83
CA GLY A 67 -3.65 -7.47 -1.84
C GLY A 67 -3.03 -7.97 -3.13
N HIS A 68 -3.85 -8.18 -4.15
CA HIS A 68 -3.33 -8.60 -5.45
C HIS A 68 -2.38 -7.56 -6.07
N GLY A 69 -1.36 -8.05 -6.75
CA GLY A 69 -0.33 -7.23 -7.37
C GLY A 69 0.19 -7.84 -8.67
N MET A 70 0.84 -7.00 -9.48
CA MET A 70 1.73 -7.38 -10.58
C MET A 70 2.67 -6.19 -10.84
N GLY A 71 3.69 -6.34 -11.69
CA GLY A 71 4.63 -5.26 -11.99
C GLY A 71 3.92 -3.96 -12.40
N GLY A 72 4.01 -2.93 -11.56
CA GLY A 72 3.36 -1.63 -11.78
C GLY A 72 1.89 -1.54 -11.35
N TYR A 73 1.39 -2.51 -10.60
CA TYR A 73 0.01 -2.56 -10.13
C TYR A 73 -0.08 -3.05 -8.69
N GLN A 74 -0.86 -2.35 -7.86
CA GLN A 74 -1.27 -2.78 -6.53
C GLN A 74 -2.77 -2.58 -6.34
N SER A 75 -3.47 -3.63 -5.90
CA SER A 75 -4.87 -3.52 -5.46
C SER A 75 -4.96 -2.75 -4.14
N VAL A 76 -5.91 -1.83 -4.02
CA VAL A 76 -6.16 -0.98 -2.83
C VAL A 76 -7.62 -0.98 -2.41
N GLY A 77 -8.52 -1.22 -3.34
CA GLY A 77 -9.95 -1.26 -3.13
C GLY A 77 -10.49 -2.63 -3.48
N ALA A 78 -11.68 -2.86 -2.98
CA ALA A 78 -12.29 -4.14 -3.04
C ALA A 78 -12.91 -4.51 -4.37
N GLY A 79 -12.85 -5.80 -4.71
CA GLY A 79 -13.61 -6.37 -5.81
C GLY A 79 -12.90 -7.56 -6.42
N LYS A 80 -13.69 -8.39 -7.11
CA LYS A 80 -13.22 -9.63 -7.76
C LYS A 80 -12.49 -9.40 -9.08
N LYS A 81 -12.49 -8.16 -9.60
CA LYS A 81 -12.00 -7.83 -10.94
C LYS A 81 -10.79 -6.93 -10.86
N PHE A 82 -9.78 -7.29 -11.64
CA PHE A 82 -8.65 -6.43 -11.98
C PHE A 82 -9.14 -5.09 -12.55
N GLU A 83 -8.57 -3.98 -12.07
CA GLU A 83 -9.12 -2.64 -12.26
C GLU A 83 -8.00 -1.64 -12.59
N VAL A 84 -7.93 -1.10 -13.80
CA VAL A 84 -6.82 -0.25 -14.27
C VAL A 84 -7.13 1.24 -14.39
N THR A 85 -8.36 1.65 -14.10
CA THR A 85 -8.80 3.05 -14.03
C THR A 85 -8.29 3.77 -12.79
N GLY A 86 -7.72 3.06 -11.81
CA GLY A 86 -7.09 3.66 -10.62
C GLY A 86 -8.08 4.20 -9.59
N THR A 87 -9.31 3.68 -9.61
CA THR A 87 -10.29 3.94 -8.54
C THR A 87 -10.01 3.01 -7.37
N LYS A 88 -9.69 1.76 -7.65
CA LYS A 88 -9.47 0.68 -6.67
C LYS A 88 -8.06 0.13 -6.70
N SER A 89 -7.18 0.70 -7.50
CA SER A 89 -5.80 0.25 -7.63
C SER A 89 -4.84 1.44 -7.73
N LEU A 90 -3.58 1.16 -7.41
CA LEU A 90 -2.47 2.00 -7.85
C LEU A 90 -1.93 1.33 -9.11
N HIS A 91 -2.30 1.87 -10.27
CA HIS A 91 -1.87 1.34 -11.56
C HIS A 91 -0.98 2.37 -12.26
N PHE A 92 0.30 2.02 -12.38
CA PHE A 92 1.27 2.81 -13.11
C PHE A 92 1.03 2.67 -14.61
N SER A 93 0.81 3.81 -15.26
CA SER A 93 0.74 3.92 -16.70
C SER A 93 1.74 4.98 -17.12
N ILE A 94 2.60 4.64 -18.09
CA ILE A 94 3.49 5.62 -18.71
C ILE A 94 2.59 6.61 -19.46
N ALA A 95 2.31 7.75 -18.84
CA ALA A 95 1.51 8.77 -19.48
C ALA A 95 2.34 9.39 -20.61
N GLY A 96 1.85 9.31 -21.84
CA GLY A 96 2.52 9.85 -23.04
C GLY A 96 2.52 11.39 -23.14
N GLY A 97 2.65 12.13 -22.03
CA GLY A 97 2.69 13.60 -22.08
C GLY A 97 3.12 14.25 -20.77
N HIS A 98 3.91 15.32 -20.89
CA HIS A 98 4.40 16.12 -19.76
C HIS A 98 3.26 16.61 -18.86
N GLY A 99 3.44 16.46 -17.54
CA GLY A 99 2.49 16.97 -16.53
C GLY A 99 1.28 16.07 -16.23
N ARG A 100 1.16 14.91 -16.87
CA ARG A 100 0.12 13.92 -16.53
C ARG A 100 0.59 13.00 -15.40
N SER A 101 -0.36 12.61 -14.55
CA SER A 101 -0.12 11.59 -13.53
C SER A 101 0.40 10.32 -14.17
N GLU A 102 1.42 9.73 -13.56
CA GLU A 102 1.91 8.39 -13.88
C GLU A 102 1.04 7.30 -13.26
N LEU A 103 0.08 7.67 -12.40
CA LEU A 103 -0.96 6.78 -11.89
C LEU A 103 -2.27 6.98 -12.65
N SER A 104 -2.97 5.88 -12.88
CA SER A 104 -4.25 5.91 -13.59
C SER A 104 -5.34 6.58 -12.73
N GLY A 105 -6.23 7.32 -13.40
CA GLY A 105 -7.43 7.97 -12.85
C GLY A 105 -7.24 8.73 -11.52
N PRO A 106 -8.14 8.57 -10.52
CA PRO A 106 -8.18 9.42 -9.34
C PRO A 106 -7.18 9.04 -8.24
N ALA A 107 -6.37 7.98 -8.45
CA ALA A 107 -5.46 7.43 -7.44
C ALA A 107 -4.50 8.49 -6.91
N GLU A 108 -3.86 9.26 -7.80
CA GLU A 108 -2.90 10.30 -7.39
C GLU A 108 -3.56 11.35 -6.49
N GLN A 109 -4.68 11.93 -6.94
CA GLN A 109 -5.35 13.00 -6.19
C GLN A 109 -5.79 12.52 -4.80
N SER A 110 -6.23 11.26 -4.71
CA SER A 110 -6.60 10.63 -3.44
C SER A 110 -5.37 10.43 -2.56
N LEU A 111 -4.29 9.83 -3.07
CA LEU A 111 -3.06 9.57 -2.33
C LEU A 111 -2.40 10.85 -1.78
N ARG A 112 -2.44 11.97 -2.52
CA ARG A 112 -1.90 13.26 -2.05
C ARG A 112 -2.46 13.69 -0.69
N ARG A 113 -3.68 13.28 -0.35
CA ARG A 113 -4.34 13.59 0.93
C ARG A 113 -3.68 12.87 2.13
N LEU A 114 -2.90 11.82 1.90
CA LEU A 114 -2.13 11.15 2.96
C LEU A 114 -0.97 12.00 3.48
N ASN A 115 -0.53 13.04 2.76
CA ASN A 115 0.66 13.82 3.13
C ASN A 115 0.57 14.50 4.51
N GLY A 116 -0.62 14.87 4.96
CA GLY A 116 -0.86 15.43 6.30
C GLY A 116 -1.04 14.36 7.40
N LEU A 117 -1.26 13.11 7.02
CA LEU A 117 -1.54 11.99 7.92
C LEU A 117 -0.29 11.15 8.21
N LEU A 118 0.63 11.08 7.24
CA LEU A 118 1.87 10.32 7.34
C LEU A 118 2.97 11.15 8.01
N ARG A 119 3.76 10.52 8.89
CA ARG A 119 5.01 11.10 9.39
C ARG A 119 5.99 11.35 8.24
N LYS A 120 6.94 12.27 8.41
CA LYS A 120 7.95 12.59 7.37
C LYS A 120 8.79 11.37 6.96
N ASP A 121 9.03 10.45 7.90
CA ASP A 121 9.80 9.21 7.73
C ASP A 121 8.92 7.97 7.49
N ALA A 122 7.61 8.16 7.27
CA ALA A 122 6.67 7.05 7.19
C ALA A 122 7.00 6.13 6.00
N THR A 123 7.02 4.82 6.25
CA THR A 123 7.24 3.80 5.21
C THR A 123 5.91 3.26 4.70
N ILE A 124 5.80 3.10 3.39
CA ILE A 124 4.65 2.50 2.72
C ILE A 124 5.10 1.17 2.12
N LEU A 125 4.42 0.08 2.46
CA LEU A 125 4.65 -1.25 1.90
C LEU A 125 3.46 -1.66 1.02
N LEU A 126 3.70 -1.82 -0.27
CA LEU A 126 2.76 -2.40 -1.22
C LEU A 126 3.03 -3.91 -1.28
N ALA A 127 2.27 -4.66 -0.49
CA ALA A 127 2.44 -6.08 -0.22
C ALA A 127 1.58 -6.96 -1.14
N GLY A 128 1.61 -6.68 -2.44
CA GLY A 128 1.10 -7.56 -3.48
C GLY A 128 2.20 -8.32 -4.21
N CYS A 129 1.80 -9.40 -4.87
CA CYS A 129 2.70 -10.22 -5.67
C CYS A 129 3.36 -9.39 -6.77
N ASN A 130 4.68 -9.48 -6.91
CA ASN A 130 5.43 -8.89 -8.03
C ASN A 130 5.23 -7.37 -8.25
N VAL A 131 4.70 -6.62 -7.27
CA VAL A 131 4.38 -5.20 -7.45
C VAL A 131 5.60 -4.39 -7.89
N GLY A 132 6.77 -4.72 -7.32
CA GLY A 132 8.06 -4.11 -7.63
C GLY A 132 8.77 -4.69 -8.85
N GLU A 133 8.18 -5.63 -9.58
CA GLU A 133 8.81 -6.30 -10.72
C GLU A 133 9.01 -5.34 -11.92
N GLY A 134 10.17 -5.44 -12.56
CA GLY A 134 10.49 -4.72 -13.80
C GLY A 134 10.50 -3.19 -13.69
N GLU A 135 10.50 -2.54 -14.85
CA GLU A 135 10.45 -1.07 -14.98
C GLU A 135 9.11 -0.50 -14.53
N LYS A 136 8.00 -1.20 -14.83
CA LYS A 136 6.67 -0.76 -14.39
C LYS A 136 6.55 -0.74 -12.87
N GLY A 137 7.11 -1.74 -12.18
CA GLY A 137 7.17 -1.75 -10.72
C GLY A 137 8.04 -0.62 -10.17
N SER A 138 9.20 -0.37 -10.79
CA SER A 138 10.02 0.80 -10.47
C SER A 138 9.25 2.12 -10.63
N GLY A 139 8.54 2.28 -11.75
CA GLY A 139 7.69 3.45 -12.04
C GLY A 139 6.60 3.64 -11.00
N LEU A 140 5.85 2.59 -10.66
CA LEU A 140 4.84 2.67 -9.60
C LEU A 140 5.41 3.17 -8.28
N LEU A 141 6.53 2.60 -7.83
CA LEU A 141 7.13 2.96 -6.54
C LEU A 141 7.63 4.40 -6.53
N THR A 142 8.28 4.87 -7.60
CA THR A 142 8.76 6.25 -7.70
C THR A 142 7.61 7.25 -7.79
N SER A 143 6.56 6.97 -8.59
CA SER A 143 5.38 7.83 -8.69
C SER A 143 4.67 7.96 -7.33
N VAL A 144 4.42 6.84 -6.64
CA VAL A 144 3.80 6.86 -5.31
C VAL A 144 4.70 7.62 -4.31
N SER A 145 6.01 7.40 -4.34
CA SER A 145 6.95 8.10 -3.45
C SER A 145 6.93 9.62 -3.70
N LYS A 146 6.96 10.06 -4.96
CA LYS A 146 6.85 11.48 -5.35
C LYS A 146 5.54 12.11 -4.85
N ILE A 147 4.41 11.42 -5.06
CA ILE A 147 3.08 11.85 -4.60
C ILE A 147 3.04 12.02 -3.07
N LEU A 148 3.75 11.14 -2.36
CA LEU A 148 3.86 11.13 -0.89
C LEU A 148 5.08 11.90 -0.37
N ASN A 149 5.53 12.93 -1.09
CA ASN A 149 6.63 13.84 -0.70
C ASN A 149 7.96 13.12 -0.40
N GLY A 150 8.32 12.13 -1.21
CA GLY A 150 9.61 11.43 -1.13
C GLY A 150 9.69 10.36 -0.04
N ARG A 151 8.55 9.99 0.56
CA ARG A 151 8.49 8.92 1.57
C ARG A 151 8.87 7.56 0.98
N PRO A 152 9.49 6.66 1.75
CA PRO A 152 9.88 5.33 1.28
C PRO A 152 8.66 4.51 0.86
N VAL A 153 8.69 3.99 -0.37
CA VAL A 153 7.68 3.04 -0.87
C VAL A 153 8.37 1.75 -1.25
N GLN A 154 7.90 0.66 -0.67
CA GLN A 154 8.51 -0.67 -0.77
C GLN A 154 7.55 -1.65 -1.43
N ALA A 155 8.09 -2.57 -2.22
CA ALA A 155 7.35 -3.70 -2.78
C ALA A 155 8.28 -4.86 -3.10
N TYR A 156 7.73 -6.06 -3.11
CA TYR A 156 8.47 -7.24 -3.54
C TYR A 156 8.49 -7.36 -5.06
N THR A 157 9.63 -7.81 -5.60
CA THR A 157 9.78 -8.12 -7.04
C THR A 157 9.38 -9.55 -7.37
N SER A 158 9.00 -10.35 -6.37
CA SER A 158 8.56 -11.74 -6.48
C SER A 158 7.18 -11.92 -5.84
N GLN A 159 6.58 -13.08 -6.03
CA GLN A 159 5.34 -13.45 -5.34
C GLN A 159 5.60 -13.47 -3.83
N VAL A 160 4.65 -12.94 -3.07
CA VAL A 160 4.68 -12.96 -1.60
C VAL A 160 3.31 -13.30 -1.07
N TYR A 161 3.30 -14.11 -0.02
CA TYR A 161 2.09 -14.69 0.54
C TYR A 161 1.93 -14.26 2.00
N TRP A 162 1.40 -13.07 2.22
CA TRP A 162 1.34 -12.46 3.56
C TRP A 162 0.57 -13.33 4.58
N TRP A 163 -0.42 -14.11 4.14
CA TRP A 163 -1.19 -15.02 4.99
C TRP A 163 -0.39 -16.23 5.49
N THR A 164 0.81 -16.47 4.96
CA THR A 164 1.69 -17.56 5.43
C THR A 164 2.54 -17.16 6.63
N GLY A 165 2.42 -15.93 7.13
CA GLY A 165 3.25 -15.39 8.21
C GLY A 165 4.64 -14.93 7.76
N TYR A 166 5.02 -15.17 6.51
CA TYR A 166 6.33 -14.77 5.98
C TYR A 166 6.20 -14.18 4.57
N MET A 167 6.91 -13.09 4.33
CA MET A 167 7.16 -12.56 2.99
C MET A 167 8.65 -12.54 2.74
N PHE A 168 9.09 -13.29 1.73
CA PHE A 168 10.49 -13.42 1.36
C PHE A 168 10.66 -13.10 -0.12
N GLY A 169 11.74 -12.40 -0.43
CA GLY A 169 12.14 -12.10 -1.80
C GLY A 169 13.02 -10.87 -1.86
N THR A 170 13.25 -10.38 -3.07
CA THR A 170 13.91 -9.09 -3.28
C THR A 170 12.89 -7.98 -3.02
N LEU A 171 13.18 -7.14 -2.04
CA LEU A 171 12.40 -5.94 -1.74
C LEU A 171 13.02 -4.76 -2.47
N LYS A 172 12.23 -4.13 -3.33
CA LYS A 172 12.55 -2.87 -3.99
C LYS A 172 11.99 -1.71 -3.16
N GLU A 173 12.78 -0.68 -2.96
CA GLU A 173 12.39 0.56 -2.27
C GLU A 173 12.64 1.76 -3.19
N ALA A 174 11.67 2.66 -3.30
CA ALA A 174 11.84 3.97 -3.92
C ALA A 174 11.76 5.11 -2.89
N ARG A 175 12.61 6.11 -3.07
CA ARG A 175 12.57 7.42 -2.40
C ARG A 175 12.70 8.51 -3.45
N SER A 176 11.59 9.13 -3.81
CA SER A 176 11.47 9.99 -4.99
C SER A 176 11.94 9.26 -6.25
N GLU A 177 13.11 9.59 -6.78
CA GLU A 177 13.68 9.00 -8.00
C GLU A 177 14.73 7.91 -7.72
N LYS A 178 15.18 7.79 -6.46
CA LYS A 178 16.19 6.82 -6.08
C LYS A 178 15.53 5.47 -5.83
N ILE A 179 16.04 4.44 -6.47
CA ILE A 179 15.59 3.05 -6.28
C ILE A 179 16.74 2.24 -5.69
N ALA A 180 16.43 1.45 -4.68
CA ALA A 180 17.31 0.44 -4.13
C ALA A 180 16.60 -0.91 -4.13
N SER A 181 17.36 -2.00 -4.17
CA SER A 181 16.82 -3.35 -4.04
C SER A 181 17.74 -4.18 -3.18
N LYS A 182 17.17 -5.00 -2.30
CA LYS A 182 17.93 -5.92 -1.46
C LYS A 182 17.09 -7.15 -1.13
N PRO A 183 17.72 -8.33 -0.94
CA PRO A 183 17.03 -9.46 -0.33
C PRO A 183 16.48 -9.06 1.04
N MET A 184 15.21 -9.37 1.30
CA MET A 184 14.54 -9.03 2.54
C MET A 184 13.53 -10.11 2.94
N THR A 185 13.53 -10.45 4.22
CA THR A 185 12.46 -11.22 4.85
C THR A 185 11.70 -10.33 5.81
N TYR A 186 10.39 -10.22 5.59
CA TYR A 186 9.44 -9.74 6.57
C TYR A 186 8.76 -10.92 7.25
N SER A 187 8.83 -10.97 8.58
CA SER A 187 7.93 -11.81 9.36
C SER A 187 6.68 -11.04 9.74
N ILE A 188 5.55 -11.72 9.64
CA ILE A 188 4.23 -11.30 10.10
C ILE A 188 3.92 -12.26 11.24
N ASN A 189 3.68 -11.75 12.44
CA ASN A 189 3.26 -12.62 13.53
C ASN A 189 1.83 -13.12 13.18
N PRO A 190 1.62 -14.44 12.97
CA PRO A 190 0.35 -14.96 12.46
C PRO A 190 -0.71 -15.12 13.56
N TYR A 191 -0.37 -14.90 14.83
CA TYR A 191 -1.26 -15.09 15.98
C TYR A 191 -2.20 -13.91 16.25
N PHE A 192 -2.77 -13.33 15.19
CA PHE A 192 -3.85 -12.34 15.28
C PHE A 192 -5.13 -12.87 14.68
#